data_AF-A0A1F1XEA6-F1
#
_entry.id   AF-A0A1F1XEA6-F1
#
_cell.length_a   1.000
_cell.length_b   1.000
_cell.length_c   1.000
_cell.angle_alpha   90.00
_cell.angle_beta   90.00
_cell.angle_gamma   90.00
#
_symmetry.space_group_name_H-M   'P 1'
#
loop_
_entity.id
_entity.type
_entity.pdbx_description
1 polymer ?
#
loop_
_entity_poly.entity_id
_entity_poly.type
_entity_poly.pdbx_seq_one_letter_code
_entity_poly.pdbx_strand_id
1 'polypeptide(L)'
;MSTAPGPLPETAPRRLDALEVAFEPGGGRLGAVCTVAQLFEVRERSLMSGIDKRPADGPVTLLTHGVLGDVQGDREHHGGIFKAVYAYSREVREAYAAALGHELPDGFFGENLATVGQDTDHAVIGERWRIGGAELEASCPRNPCGTFAAWMGDRRWGRVFTDQGRAGAYFRVLVEGEVRAGDAIEVLERPDHGVTIADAFRGLGAVQARALLDWAEASGTVLYETLVGAAQKTLARAGEREDFPERLRSTGRGLGLGLGL
;
A
#
# COMPACT_ATOMS: atom_id res chain seq x y z
N MET A 1 -26.30 8.65 -6.97
CA MET A 1 -25.07 7.88 -7.24
C MET A 1 -24.06 8.84 -7.82
N SER A 2 -22.99 9.16 -7.08
CA SER A 2 -21.93 10.02 -7.60
C SER A 2 -21.18 9.28 -8.72
N THR A 3 -20.97 9.91 -9.87
CA THR A 3 -20.09 9.40 -10.92
C THR A 3 -18.64 9.45 -10.41
N ALA A 4 -17.83 8.42 -10.68
CA ALA A 4 -16.40 8.52 -10.36
C ALA A 4 -15.82 9.79 -11.01
N PRO A 5 -14.86 10.47 -10.35
CA PRO A 5 -14.12 11.53 -11.02
C PRO A 5 -13.48 10.92 -12.26
N GLY A 6 -13.59 11.63 -13.38
CA GLY A 6 -12.93 11.23 -14.62
C GLY A 6 -11.40 11.24 -14.49
N PRO A 7 -10.69 10.85 -15.56
CA PRO A 7 -9.24 10.99 -15.62
C PRO A 7 -8.80 12.43 -15.34
N LEU A 8 -7.51 12.62 -15.05
CA LEU A 8 -6.97 13.96 -14.88
C LEU A 8 -7.30 14.83 -16.10
N PRO A 9 -7.66 16.12 -15.89
CA PRO A 9 -7.90 17.02 -17.00
C PRO A 9 -6.60 17.24 -17.80
N GLU A 10 -6.71 17.54 -19.10
CA GLU A 10 -5.53 17.81 -19.95
C GLU A 10 -4.66 18.96 -19.43
N THR A 11 -5.26 19.86 -18.65
CA THR A 11 -4.61 21.00 -18.00
C THR A 11 -3.82 20.63 -16.75
N ALA A 12 -3.94 19.39 -16.25
CA ALA A 12 -3.19 18.95 -15.08
C ALA A 12 -1.68 19.02 -15.33
N PRO A 13 -0.89 19.47 -14.35
CA PRO A 13 0.55 19.59 -14.49
C PRO A 13 1.20 18.22 -14.69
N ARG A 14 2.18 18.15 -15.61
CA ARG A 14 2.90 16.91 -15.95
C ARG A 14 4.12 16.63 -15.07
N ARG A 15 4.41 17.54 -14.14
CA ARG A 15 5.42 17.45 -13.08
C ARG A 15 4.86 18.20 -11.87
N LEU A 16 5.16 17.69 -10.69
CA LEU A 16 4.79 18.33 -9.43
C LEU A 16 6.06 18.71 -8.70
N ASP A 17 6.03 19.85 -8.01
CA ASP A 17 7.00 20.14 -6.95
C ASP A 17 6.83 19.14 -5.79
N ALA A 18 7.75 19.12 -4.84
CA ALA A 18 7.63 18.25 -3.68
C ALA A 18 6.33 18.56 -2.92
N LEU A 19 5.53 17.53 -2.63
CA LEU A 19 4.29 17.69 -1.88
C LEU A 19 4.58 18.03 -0.42
N GLU A 20 4.09 19.18 0.01
CA GLU A 20 4.02 19.55 1.43
C GLU A 20 2.82 18.86 2.07
N VAL A 21 3.07 17.99 3.06
CA VAL A 21 2.02 17.23 3.76
C VAL A 21 2.27 17.35 5.27
N ALA A 22 1.25 17.80 5.99
CA ALA A 22 1.25 17.84 7.44
C ALA A 22 0.25 16.84 8.00
N PHE A 23 0.62 16.19 9.10
CA PHE A 23 -0.24 15.27 9.85
C PHE A 23 -0.49 15.85 11.23
N GLU A 24 -1.75 15.93 11.61
CA GLU A 24 -2.13 16.39 12.95
C GLU A 24 -1.69 15.36 14.00
N PRO A 25 -1.11 15.80 15.13
CA PRO A 25 -0.79 14.92 16.24
C PRO A 25 -2.09 14.44 16.92
N GLY A 26 -2.07 13.23 17.49
CA GLY A 26 -3.22 12.71 18.26
C GLY A 26 -3.73 11.34 17.86
N GLY A 27 -3.03 10.64 16.96
CA GLY A 27 -3.34 9.27 16.57
C GLY A 27 -4.19 9.17 15.31
N GLY A 28 -4.09 8.01 14.66
CA GLY A 28 -4.74 7.72 13.39
C GLY A 28 -6.17 7.21 13.53
N ARG A 29 -6.96 7.38 12.48
CA ARG A 29 -8.22 6.66 12.27
C ARG A 29 -8.46 6.35 10.81
N LEU A 30 -9.42 5.47 10.53
CA LEU A 30 -9.98 5.33 9.19
C LEU A 30 -10.87 6.53 8.86
N GLY A 31 -10.51 7.26 7.81
CA GLY A 31 -11.38 8.27 7.21
C GLY A 31 -12.46 7.65 6.32
N ALA A 32 -12.14 6.55 5.64
CA ALA A 32 -13.06 5.77 4.83
C ALA A 32 -12.56 4.33 4.66
N VAL A 33 -13.49 3.41 4.45
CA VAL A 33 -13.20 2.06 3.95
C VAL A 33 -13.80 1.95 2.56
N CYS A 34 -12.97 1.64 1.57
CA CYS A 34 -13.32 1.68 0.16
C CYS A 34 -13.30 0.28 -0.46
N THR A 35 -14.36 -0.03 -1.20
CA THR A 35 -14.50 -1.26 -1.98
C THR A 35 -14.74 -0.92 -3.45
N VAL A 36 -14.64 -1.91 -4.33
CA VAL A 36 -14.89 -1.70 -5.77
C VAL A 36 -16.30 -1.20 -5.96
N ALA A 37 -16.43 -0.04 -6.59
CA ALA A 37 -17.71 0.50 -7.01
C ALA A 37 -18.04 0.08 -8.44
N GLN A 38 -17.05 0.13 -9.34
CA GLN A 38 -17.20 -0.27 -10.73
C GLN A 38 -15.90 -0.92 -11.25
N LEU A 39 -16.03 -1.84 -12.20
CA LEU A 39 -14.87 -2.36 -12.90
C LEU A 39 -14.43 -1.38 -13.98
N PHE A 40 -13.15 -1.04 -14.00
CA PHE A 40 -12.52 -0.18 -14.97
C PHE A 40 -11.86 -1.00 -16.08
N GLU A 41 -12.22 -0.74 -17.33
CA GLU A 41 -11.60 -1.38 -18.50
C GLU A 41 -10.25 -0.74 -18.82
N VAL A 42 -9.17 -1.50 -18.70
CA VAL A 42 -7.82 -1.08 -19.13
C VAL A 42 -7.57 -1.65 -20.53
N ARG A 43 -8.01 -0.91 -21.55
CA ARG A 43 -8.04 -1.36 -22.96
C ARG A 43 -6.69 -1.84 -23.47
N GLU A 44 -5.62 -1.11 -23.16
CA GLU A 44 -4.25 -1.41 -23.61
C GLU A 44 -3.73 -2.75 -23.07
N ARG A 45 -4.35 -3.28 -22.02
CA ARG A 45 -3.98 -4.56 -21.40
C ARG A 45 -5.08 -5.60 -21.46
N SER A 46 -6.22 -5.27 -22.09
CA SER A 46 -7.40 -6.16 -22.21
C SER A 46 -7.78 -6.79 -20.86
N LEU A 47 -7.81 -5.99 -19.78
CA LEU A 47 -8.14 -6.44 -18.43
C LEU A 47 -9.20 -5.53 -17.79
N MET A 48 -9.97 -6.11 -16.85
CA MET A 48 -10.88 -5.38 -15.97
C MET A 48 -10.22 -5.21 -14.60
N SER A 49 -10.20 -3.98 -14.09
CA SER A 49 -9.59 -3.65 -12.81
C SER A 49 -10.61 -3.11 -11.81
N GLY A 50 -10.48 -3.50 -10.54
CA GLY A 50 -11.20 -2.88 -9.42
C GLY A 50 -10.57 -1.58 -8.90
N ILE A 51 -9.90 -0.79 -9.74
CA ILE A 51 -9.22 0.44 -9.31
C ILE A 51 -10.21 1.57 -8.93
N ASP A 52 -11.43 1.59 -9.49
CA ASP A 52 -12.50 2.50 -9.06
C ASP A 52 -13.10 1.99 -7.74
N LYS A 53 -12.49 2.43 -6.64
CA LYS A 53 -12.98 2.18 -5.29
C LYS A 53 -13.62 3.44 -4.71
N ARG A 54 -14.65 3.24 -3.90
CA ARG A 54 -15.41 4.32 -3.25
C ARG A 54 -15.76 3.92 -1.81
N PRO A 55 -15.98 4.90 -0.91
CA PRO A 55 -16.37 4.61 0.46
C PRO A 55 -17.62 3.72 0.53
N ALA A 56 -17.56 2.69 1.36
CA ALA A 56 -18.69 1.85 1.71
C ALA A 56 -19.54 2.51 2.81
N ASP A 57 -20.87 2.29 2.77
CA ASP A 57 -21.81 2.88 3.73
C ASP A 57 -21.80 2.20 5.11
N GLY A 58 -21.13 1.05 5.25
CA GLY A 58 -21.14 0.25 6.47
C GLY A 58 -19.82 -0.48 6.74
N PRO A 59 -19.80 -1.37 7.76
CA PRO A 59 -18.63 -2.18 8.07
C PRO A 59 -18.22 -3.07 6.90
N VAL A 60 -16.92 -3.29 6.77
CA VAL A 60 -16.32 -4.15 5.74
C VAL A 60 -15.37 -5.13 6.42
N THR A 61 -15.46 -6.40 6.04
CA THR A 61 -14.58 -7.46 6.57
C THR A 61 -13.25 -7.49 5.82
N LEU A 62 -12.15 -7.44 6.57
CA LEU A 62 -10.80 -7.70 6.09
C LEU A 62 -10.48 -9.19 6.28
N LEU A 63 -10.05 -9.86 5.21
CA LEU A 63 -9.72 -11.28 5.17
C LEU A 63 -8.24 -11.46 4.84
N THR A 64 -7.67 -12.61 5.17
CA THR A 64 -6.25 -12.96 4.88
C THR A 64 -5.88 -12.75 3.41
N HIS A 65 -6.83 -12.92 2.49
CA HIS A 65 -6.63 -12.81 1.05
C HIS A 65 -7.24 -11.56 0.40
N GLY A 66 -7.72 -10.60 1.19
CA GLY A 66 -8.24 -9.34 0.65
C GLY A 66 -9.40 -8.74 1.43
N VAL A 67 -10.04 -7.76 0.84
CA VAL A 67 -11.20 -7.08 1.42
C VAL A 67 -12.49 -7.70 0.87
N LEU A 68 -13.44 -8.03 1.74
CA LEU A 68 -14.74 -8.57 1.31
C LEU A 68 -15.49 -7.53 0.45
N GLY A 69 -15.92 -7.93 -0.74
CA GLY A 69 -16.52 -7.01 -1.72
C GLY A 69 -15.52 -6.29 -2.63
N ASP A 70 -14.22 -6.55 -2.48
CA ASP A 70 -13.19 -6.10 -3.42
C ASP A 70 -12.90 -7.19 -4.48
N VAL A 71 -12.57 -6.77 -5.70
CA VAL A 71 -12.21 -7.65 -6.81
C VAL A 71 -10.77 -7.36 -7.22
N GLN A 72 -9.86 -8.29 -6.89
CA GLN A 72 -8.50 -8.26 -7.41
C GLN A 72 -8.49 -8.82 -8.85
N GLY A 73 -8.54 -7.92 -9.84
CA GLY A 73 -8.63 -8.29 -11.26
C GLY A 73 -7.44 -9.09 -11.81
N ASP A 74 -6.27 -9.01 -11.17
CA ASP A 74 -5.08 -9.79 -11.49
C ASP A 74 -4.49 -10.39 -10.20
N ARG A 75 -4.89 -11.63 -9.88
CA ARG A 75 -4.38 -12.35 -8.71
C ARG A 75 -2.91 -12.80 -8.87
N GLU A 76 -2.35 -12.76 -10.08
CA GLU A 76 -0.97 -13.19 -10.35
C GLU A 76 0.06 -12.10 -10.01
N HIS A 77 -0.25 -10.82 -10.26
CA HIS A 77 0.67 -9.69 -10.05
C HIS A 77 0.18 -8.68 -9.00
N HIS A 78 -1.13 -8.62 -8.74
CA HIS A 78 -1.79 -7.59 -7.93
C HIS A 78 -2.52 -8.14 -6.70
N GLY A 79 -2.17 -9.35 -6.25
CA GLY A 79 -2.77 -10.00 -5.08
C GLY A 79 -1.76 -10.76 -4.22
N GLY A 80 -2.30 -11.58 -3.31
CA GLY A 80 -1.54 -12.36 -2.32
C GLY A 80 -1.57 -11.73 -0.93
N ILE A 81 -1.22 -12.52 0.10
CA ILE A 81 -1.39 -12.10 1.50
C ILE A 81 -0.64 -10.79 1.81
N PHE A 82 0.52 -10.56 1.19
CA PHE A 82 1.30 -9.33 1.37
C PHE A 82 0.65 -8.08 0.76
N LYS A 83 -0.39 -8.23 -0.05
CA LYS A 83 -1.10 -7.12 -0.69
C LYS A 83 -2.61 -7.25 -0.46
N ALA A 84 -3.00 -7.80 0.68
CA ALA A 84 -4.40 -8.03 1.02
C ALA A 84 -5.17 -6.71 1.13
N VAL A 85 -4.58 -5.71 1.78
CA VAL A 85 -5.23 -4.41 2.01
C VAL A 85 -4.27 -3.29 1.59
N TYR A 86 -4.73 -2.37 0.74
CA TYR A 86 -3.97 -1.17 0.40
C TYR A 86 -4.48 0.02 1.23
N ALA A 87 -3.58 0.68 1.96
CA ALA A 87 -3.89 1.87 2.74
C ALA A 87 -3.17 3.12 2.19
N TYR A 88 -3.87 4.24 2.17
CA TYR A 88 -3.33 5.52 1.71
C TYR A 88 -3.76 6.67 2.61
N SER A 89 -2.84 7.60 2.85
CA SER A 89 -3.08 8.76 3.71
C SER A 89 -3.93 9.79 2.99
N ARG A 90 -5.04 10.21 3.62
CA ARG A 90 -5.93 11.23 3.06
C ARG A 90 -5.19 12.55 2.83
N GLU A 91 -4.34 12.95 3.76
CA GLU A 91 -3.57 14.18 3.71
C GLU A 91 -2.65 14.22 2.47
N VAL A 92 -2.03 13.09 2.15
CA VAL A 92 -1.18 12.94 0.96
C VAL A 92 -2.03 13.01 -0.31
N ARG A 93 -3.17 12.32 -0.34
CA ARG A 93 -4.10 12.37 -1.48
C ARG A 93 -4.61 13.79 -1.72
N GLU A 94 -4.93 14.53 -0.66
CA GLU A 94 -5.36 15.93 -0.74
C GLU A 94 -4.25 16.86 -1.23
N ALA A 95 -3.00 16.63 -0.82
CA ALA A 95 -1.86 17.35 -1.37
C ALA A 95 -1.69 17.11 -2.88
N TYR A 96 -1.87 15.86 -3.34
CA TYR A 96 -1.93 15.56 -4.78
C TYR A 96 -3.10 16.30 -5.46
N ALA A 97 -4.29 16.27 -4.87
CA ALA A 97 -5.48 16.90 -5.42
C ALA A 97 -5.26 18.42 -5.62
N ALA A 98 -4.70 19.08 -4.61
CA ALA A 98 -4.36 20.50 -4.66
C ALA A 98 -3.30 20.78 -5.73
N ALA A 99 -2.23 20.00 -5.78
CA ALA A 99 -1.15 20.18 -6.75
C ALA A 99 -1.60 19.91 -8.20
N LEU A 100 -2.57 19.04 -8.40
CA LEU A 100 -3.12 18.71 -9.72
C LEU A 100 -4.28 19.61 -10.14
N GLY A 101 -4.86 20.36 -9.21
CA GLY A 101 -6.10 21.11 -9.44
C GLY A 101 -7.28 20.21 -9.79
N HIS A 102 -7.32 18.98 -9.26
CA HIS A 102 -8.34 17.98 -9.55
C HIS A 102 -8.78 17.28 -8.26
N GLU A 103 -10.09 17.07 -8.10
CA GLU A 103 -10.60 16.36 -6.93
C GLU A 103 -10.24 14.88 -6.98
N LEU A 104 -9.62 14.38 -5.92
CA LEU A 104 -9.27 12.97 -5.75
C LEU A 104 -9.99 12.46 -4.49
N PRO A 105 -11.19 11.87 -4.55
CA PRO A 105 -11.90 11.38 -3.36
C PRO A 105 -11.22 10.14 -2.75
N ASP A 106 -11.63 9.73 -1.55
CA ASP A 106 -11.19 8.45 -0.98
C ASP A 106 -11.51 7.28 -1.92
N GLY A 107 -10.57 6.35 -2.02
CA GLY A 107 -10.60 5.21 -2.95
C GLY A 107 -10.04 5.54 -4.33
N PHE A 108 -9.76 6.80 -4.65
CA PHE A 108 -9.35 7.20 -6.01
C PHE A 108 -7.99 6.65 -6.43
N PHE A 109 -7.07 6.39 -5.50
CA PHE A 109 -5.81 5.70 -5.82
C PHE A 109 -5.97 4.18 -5.76
N GLY A 110 -7.19 3.67 -5.60
CA GLY A 110 -7.52 2.25 -5.48
C GLY A 110 -7.21 1.69 -4.09
N GLU A 111 -7.06 2.55 -3.08
CA GLU A 111 -6.92 2.18 -1.68
C GLU A 111 -8.21 1.59 -1.12
N ASN A 112 -8.04 0.64 -0.20
CA ASN A 112 -9.10 0.09 0.61
C ASN A 112 -9.30 0.87 1.90
N LEU A 113 -8.21 1.37 2.49
CA LEU A 113 -8.26 2.13 3.73
C LEU A 113 -7.72 3.53 3.47
N ALA A 114 -8.58 4.53 3.58
CA ALA A 114 -8.13 5.92 3.65
C ALA A 114 -7.85 6.25 5.11
N THR A 115 -6.59 6.52 5.45
CA THR A 115 -6.20 6.90 6.82
C THR A 115 -6.27 8.42 7.01
N VAL A 116 -6.52 8.86 8.24
CA VAL A 116 -6.48 10.26 8.66
C VAL A 116 -5.65 10.33 9.95
N GLY A 117 -4.70 11.26 10.01
CA GLY A 117 -3.76 11.42 11.14
C GLY A 117 -2.69 10.32 11.21
N GLN A 118 -2.61 9.44 10.20
CA GLN A 118 -1.65 8.34 10.15
C GLN A 118 -0.97 8.29 8.80
N ASP A 119 0.32 8.60 8.79
CA ASP A 119 1.15 8.55 7.59
C ASP A 119 1.49 7.09 7.25
N THR A 120 0.91 6.61 6.15
CA THR A 120 1.12 5.25 5.63
C THR A 120 2.50 5.06 5.01
N ASP A 121 3.13 6.12 4.49
CA ASP A 121 4.48 6.04 3.92
C ASP A 121 5.55 5.89 5.00
N HIS A 122 5.28 6.38 6.21
CA HIS A 122 6.19 6.30 7.36
C HIS A 122 5.93 5.09 8.27
N ALA A 123 4.97 4.23 7.93
CA ALA A 123 4.84 2.93 8.59
C ALA A 123 6.14 2.12 8.40
N VAL A 124 6.62 1.51 9.48
CA VAL A 124 7.78 0.59 9.41
C VAL A 124 7.32 -0.74 8.82
N ILE A 125 8.10 -1.36 7.95
CA ILE A 125 7.79 -2.72 7.46
C ILE A 125 7.72 -3.67 8.66
N GLY A 126 6.65 -4.44 8.79
CA GLY A 126 6.38 -5.25 9.98
C GLY A 126 5.62 -4.53 11.10
N GLU A 127 5.34 -3.23 10.97
CA GLU A 127 4.51 -2.50 11.94
C GLU A 127 3.09 -3.08 11.96
N ARG A 128 2.57 -3.34 13.18
CA ARG A 128 1.27 -3.96 13.40
C ARG A 128 0.25 -2.95 13.88
N TRP A 129 -0.87 -2.89 13.18
CA TRP A 129 -1.99 -2.01 13.47
C TRP A 129 -3.22 -2.82 13.87
N ARG A 130 -3.89 -2.43 14.96
CA ARG A 130 -5.26 -2.83 15.24
C ARG A 130 -6.21 -1.77 14.76
N ILE A 131 -7.24 -2.19 14.03
CA ILE A 131 -8.30 -1.34 13.52
C ILE A 131 -9.60 -2.12 13.62
N GLY A 132 -10.59 -1.61 14.37
CA GLY A 132 -11.82 -2.35 14.61
C GLY A 132 -11.54 -3.74 15.16
N GLY A 133 -12.04 -4.78 14.48
CA GLY A 133 -11.79 -6.18 14.84
C GLY A 133 -10.58 -6.82 14.15
N ALA A 134 -9.85 -6.10 13.29
CA ALA A 134 -8.77 -6.64 12.48
C ALA A 134 -7.37 -6.24 13.01
N GLU A 135 -6.40 -7.12 12.76
CA GLU A 135 -4.97 -6.82 12.96
C GLU A 135 -4.23 -6.94 11.63
N LEU A 136 -3.49 -5.88 11.29
CA LEU A 136 -2.81 -5.70 10.02
C LEU A 136 -1.31 -5.54 10.24
N GLU A 137 -0.50 -6.04 9.32
CA GLU A 137 0.95 -5.83 9.34
C GLU A 137 1.43 -5.19 8.03
N ALA A 138 2.15 -4.07 8.14
CA ALA A 138 2.69 -3.34 6.99
C ALA A 138 3.71 -4.22 6.24
N SER A 139 3.54 -4.38 4.94
CA SER A 139 4.27 -5.38 4.17
C SER A 139 5.21 -4.79 3.12
N CYS A 140 4.71 -3.90 2.27
CA CYS A 140 5.43 -3.37 1.13
C CYS A 140 4.75 -2.11 0.55
N PRO A 141 5.50 -1.26 -0.16
CA PRO A 141 4.92 -0.11 -0.84
C PRO A 141 4.06 -0.52 -2.04
N ARG A 142 3.17 0.39 -2.45
CA ARG A 142 2.50 0.25 -3.74
C ARG A 142 3.44 0.61 -4.89
N ASN A 143 3.57 -0.33 -5.83
CA ASN A 143 4.21 -0.05 -7.11
C ASN A 143 3.21 0.58 -8.09
N PRO A 144 3.54 1.72 -8.74
CA PRO A 144 2.71 2.25 -9.82
C PRO A 144 2.67 1.27 -10.99
N CYS A 145 1.49 1.10 -11.61
CA CYS A 145 1.28 0.15 -12.71
C CYS A 145 0.55 0.80 -13.89
N GLY A 146 0.50 0.09 -15.02
CA GLY A 146 -0.18 0.56 -16.23
C GLY A 146 -1.68 0.86 -16.01
N THR A 147 -2.35 0.08 -15.17
CA THR A 147 -3.74 0.33 -14.76
C THR A 147 -3.88 1.67 -14.04
N PHE A 148 -2.95 2.01 -13.14
CA PHE A 148 -2.99 3.28 -12.42
C PHE A 148 -2.74 4.45 -13.38
N ALA A 149 -1.79 4.31 -14.31
CA ALA A 149 -1.56 5.33 -15.34
C ALA A 149 -2.79 5.53 -16.26
N ALA A 150 -3.46 4.44 -16.65
CA ALA A 150 -4.69 4.49 -17.44
C ALA A 150 -5.84 5.15 -16.67
N TRP A 151 -6.01 4.80 -15.39
CA TRP A 151 -7.01 5.39 -14.50
C TRP A 151 -6.82 6.91 -14.33
N MET A 152 -5.58 7.34 -14.13
CA MET A 152 -5.25 8.76 -14.04
C MET A 152 -5.35 9.48 -15.40
N GLY A 153 -5.43 8.76 -16.52
CA GLY A 153 -5.40 9.34 -17.86
C GLY A 153 -4.03 9.89 -18.29
N ASP A 154 -2.95 9.54 -17.57
CA ASP A 154 -1.60 9.99 -17.89
C ASP A 154 -0.61 8.82 -17.89
N ARG A 155 -0.08 8.49 -19.08
CA ARG A 155 0.94 7.44 -19.27
C ARG A 155 2.24 7.71 -18.49
N ARG A 156 2.50 8.96 -18.11
CA ARG A 156 3.68 9.38 -17.33
C ARG A 156 3.42 9.37 -15.83
N TRP A 157 2.18 9.10 -15.40
CA TRP A 157 1.79 9.14 -14.00
C TRP A 157 2.69 8.31 -13.10
N GLY A 158 3.11 7.12 -13.55
CA GLY A 158 4.03 6.29 -12.78
C GLY A 158 5.32 7.02 -12.39
N ARG A 159 5.87 7.86 -13.28
CA ARG A 159 7.06 8.68 -12.98
C ARG A 159 6.73 9.81 -12.00
N VAL A 160 5.60 10.50 -12.18
CA VAL A 160 5.16 11.58 -11.27
C VAL A 160 4.97 11.03 -9.85
N PHE A 161 4.33 9.86 -9.73
CA PHE A 161 4.09 9.18 -8.47
C PHE A 161 5.40 8.71 -7.82
N THR A 162 6.31 8.10 -8.59
CA THR A 162 7.64 7.70 -8.10
C THR A 162 8.48 8.88 -7.65
N ASP A 163 8.50 9.99 -8.40
CA ASP A 163 9.30 11.18 -8.08
C ASP A 163 8.91 11.79 -6.71
N GLN A 164 7.63 11.71 -6.32
CA GLN A 164 7.16 12.16 -5.00
C GLN A 164 7.51 11.21 -3.86
N GLY A 165 7.62 9.90 -4.15
CA GLY A 165 7.92 8.90 -3.13
C GLY A 165 6.83 8.72 -2.09
N ARG A 166 5.56 9.02 -2.44
CA ARG A 166 4.38 8.93 -1.58
C ARG A 166 3.44 7.81 -2.05
N ALA A 167 3.90 6.57 -1.85
CA ALA A 167 3.30 5.39 -2.45
C ALA A 167 2.14 4.80 -1.65
N GLY A 168 2.09 5.06 -0.34
CA GLY A 168 1.26 4.33 0.60
C GLY A 168 1.68 2.87 0.76
N ALA A 169 0.95 2.17 1.62
CA ALA A 169 1.38 0.90 2.17
C ALA A 169 0.37 -0.20 1.88
N TYR A 170 0.86 -1.35 1.45
CA TYR A 170 0.12 -2.59 1.57
C TYR A 170 0.28 -3.18 2.97
N PHE A 171 -0.76 -3.89 3.39
CA PHE A 171 -0.81 -4.65 4.62
C PHE A 171 -1.24 -6.08 4.32
N ARG A 172 -0.68 -7.02 5.09
CA ARG A 172 -1.25 -8.37 5.26
C ARG A 172 -2.18 -8.38 6.47
N VAL A 173 -3.22 -9.21 6.43
CA VAL A 173 -4.16 -9.38 7.53
C VAL A 173 -3.69 -10.54 8.41
N LEU A 174 -3.32 -10.24 9.65
CA LEU A 174 -2.92 -11.23 10.66
C LEU A 174 -4.16 -11.80 11.37
N VAL A 175 -5.11 -10.93 11.70
CA VAL A 175 -6.40 -11.30 12.29
C VAL A 175 -7.51 -10.72 11.43
N GLU A 176 -8.34 -11.60 10.87
CA GLU A 176 -9.51 -11.19 10.10
C GLU A 176 -10.53 -10.49 11.00
N GLY A 177 -11.20 -9.47 10.47
CA GLY A 177 -12.14 -8.70 11.27
C GLY A 177 -12.85 -7.61 10.50
N GLU A 178 -13.91 -7.07 11.09
CA GLU A 178 -14.66 -5.96 10.52
C GLU A 178 -14.01 -4.61 10.89
N VAL A 179 -13.95 -3.73 9.90
CA VAL A 179 -13.53 -2.33 10.05
C VAL A 179 -14.58 -1.40 9.47
N ARG A 180 -14.63 -0.16 9.95
CA ARG A 180 -15.52 0.89 9.44
C ARG A 180 -14.84 2.26 9.49
N ALA A 181 -15.37 3.21 8.74
CA ALA A 181 -14.96 4.61 8.87
C ALA A 181 -15.13 5.08 10.34
N GLY A 182 -14.13 5.80 10.85
CA GLY A 182 -14.07 6.28 12.22
C GLY A 182 -13.29 5.37 13.18
N ASP A 183 -13.01 4.12 12.83
CA ASP A 183 -12.22 3.22 13.69
C ASP A 183 -10.81 3.78 13.90
N ALA A 184 -10.35 3.78 15.16
CA ALA A 184 -9.00 4.20 15.50
C ALA A 184 -7.96 3.23 14.93
N ILE A 185 -6.80 3.77 14.59
CA ILE A 185 -5.61 3.00 14.22
C ILE A 185 -4.71 2.97 15.45
N GLU A 186 -4.64 1.80 16.09
CA GLU A 186 -3.76 1.55 17.22
C GLU A 186 -2.49 0.85 16.73
N VAL A 187 -1.33 1.48 16.89
CA VAL A 187 -0.04 0.85 16.60
C VAL A 187 0.32 -0.08 17.77
N LEU A 188 0.22 -1.39 17.55
CA LEU A 188 0.50 -2.42 18.54
C LEU A 188 2.00 -2.66 18.72
N GLU A 189 2.70 -2.69 17.60
CA GLU A 189 4.10 -3.05 17.53
C GLU A 189 4.74 -2.28 16.38
N ARG A 190 5.91 -1.68 16.64
CA ARG A 190 6.75 -1.06 15.63
C ARG A 190 8.15 -1.66 15.72
N PRO A 191 8.62 -2.35 14.68
CA PRO A 191 9.99 -2.85 14.64
C PRO A 191 11.03 -1.74 14.78
N ASP A 192 12.14 -2.04 15.44
CA ASP A 192 13.20 -1.09 15.76
C ASP A 192 14.19 -0.85 14.61
N HIS A 193 14.18 -1.69 13.57
CA HIS A 193 15.02 -1.52 12.39
C HIS A 193 14.71 -0.24 11.59
N GLY A 194 13.53 0.36 11.79
CA GLY A 194 13.18 1.69 11.30
C GLY A 194 13.06 1.85 9.78
N VAL A 195 13.03 0.74 9.02
CA VAL A 195 12.91 0.78 7.54
C VAL A 195 11.44 1.00 7.18
N THR A 196 11.14 2.17 6.65
CA THR A 196 9.78 2.58 6.31
C THR A 196 9.33 2.09 4.93
N ILE A 197 8.02 2.16 4.69
CA ILE A 197 7.42 1.95 3.37
C ILE A 197 8.02 2.91 2.34
N ALA A 198 8.25 4.18 2.71
CA ALA A 198 8.89 5.17 1.85
C ALA A 198 10.34 4.81 1.51
N ASP A 199 11.12 4.28 2.46
CA ASP A 199 12.49 3.81 2.21
C ASP A 199 12.50 2.66 1.20
N ALA A 200 11.63 1.67 1.41
CA ALA A 200 11.49 0.54 0.50
C ALA A 200 11.07 0.98 -0.91
N PHE A 201 10.23 2.01 -1.02
CA PHE A 201 9.77 2.53 -2.31
C PHE A 201 10.85 3.33 -3.05
N ARG A 202 11.56 4.23 -2.33
CA ARG A 202 12.61 5.08 -2.92
C ARG A 202 13.90 4.31 -3.21
N GLY A 203 14.14 3.24 -2.46
CA GLY A 203 15.28 2.35 -2.60
C GLY A 203 16.10 2.31 -1.31
N LEU A 204 16.33 1.10 -0.81
CA LEU A 204 17.07 0.84 0.42
C LEU A 204 18.56 1.16 0.26
N GLY A 205 19.15 1.80 1.27
CA GLY A 205 20.59 1.79 1.50
C GLY A 205 21.08 0.47 2.10
N ALA A 206 22.40 0.21 2.06
CA ALA A 206 22.97 -1.06 2.56
C ALA A 206 22.67 -1.30 4.05
N VAL A 207 22.78 -0.27 4.89
CA VAL A 207 22.46 -0.35 6.33
C VAL A 207 20.99 -0.71 6.54
N GLN A 208 20.07 -0.09 5.80
CA GLN A 208 18.63 -0.39 5.88
C GLN A 208 18.34 -1.82 5.39
N ALA A 209 18.95 -2.23 4.29
CA ALA A 209 18.80 -3.58 3.74
C ALA A 209 19.27 -4.64 4.75
N ARG A 210 20.43 -4.45 5.37
CA ARG A 210 20.96 -5.32 6.42
C ARG A 210 20.01 -5.38 7.62
N ALA A 211 19.62 -4.23 8.17
CA ALA A 211 18.77 -4.17 9.34
C ALA A 211 17.40 -4.84 9.13
N LEU A 212 16.81 -4.71 7.94
CA LEU A 212 15.56 -5.36 7.58
C LEU A 212 15.69 -6.89 7.54
N LEU A 213 16.74 -7.42 6.91
CA LEU A 213 16.95 -8.87 6.80
C LEU A 213 17.29 -9.48 8.16
N ASP A 214 18.19 -8.85 8.93
CA ASP A 214 18.55 -9.31 10.27
C ASP A 214 17.32 -9.35 11.20
N TRP A 215 16.47 -8.32 11.15
CA TRP A 215 15.21 -8.30 11.90
C TRP A 215 14.27 -9.43 11.49
N ALA A 216 14.11 -9.67 10.19
CA ALA A 216 13.23 -10.73 9.69
C ALA A 216 13.73 -12.12 10.11
N GLU A 217 15.05 -12.35 10.11
CA GLU A 217 15.64 -13.58 10.62
C GLU A 217 15.42 -13.76 12.13
N ALA A 218 15.68 -12.71 12.92
CA ALA A 218 15.54 -12.75 14.38
C ALA A 218 14.09 -12.94 14.83
N SER A 219 13.14 -12.29 14.16
CA SER A 219 11.70 -12.40 14.47
C SER A 219 11.03 -13.62 13.85
N GLY A 220 11.67 -14.26 12.86
CA GLY A 220 11.05 -15.29 12.03
C GLY A 220 9.99 -14.74 11.06
N THR A 221 9.98 -13.43 10.82
CA THR A 221 9.00 -12.79 9.93
C THR A 221 9.26 -13.15 8.47
N VAL A 222 8.23 -13.66 7.80
CA VAL A 222 8.28 -13.90 6.35
C VAL A 222 8.09 -12.56 5.64
N LEU A 223 9.10 -12.14 4.87
CA LEU A 223 9.06 -10.95 4.04
C LEU A 223 8.51 -11.23 2.63
N TYR A 224 7.99 -10.18 2.00
CA TYR A 224 7.59 -10.25 0.60
C TYR A 224 8.82 -10.40 -0.30
N GLU A 225 8.79 -11.36 -1.22
CA GLU A 225 9.92 -11.77 -2.07
C GLU A 225 10.62 -10.59 -2.77
N THR A 226 9.85 -9.64 -3.32
CA THR A 226 10.47 -8.52 -4.06
C THR A 226 11.24 -7.57 -3.16
N LEU A 227 10.83 -7.45 -1.89
CA LEU A 227 11.53 -6.63 -0.90
C LEU A 227 12.86 -7.27 -0.52
N VAL A 228 12.87 -8.60 -0.31
CA VAL A 228 14.09 -9.37 -0.06
C VAL A 228 15.05 -9.26 -1.24
N GLY A 229 14.56 -9.46 -2.46
CA GLY A 229 15.38 -9.33 -3.67
C GLY A 229 15.98 -7.92 -3.84
N ALA A 230 15.24 -6.87 -3.45
CA ALA A 230 15.75 -5.51 -3.45
C ALA A 230 16.87 -5.32 -2.41
N ALA A 231 16.66 -5.78 -1.17
CA ALA A 231 17.65 -5.71 -0.10
C ALA A 231 18.94 -6.47 -0.47
N GLN A 232 18.82 -7.72 -0.92
CA GLN A 232 19.97 -8.54 -1.34
C GLN A 232 20.75 -7.90 -2.49
N LYS A 233 20.05 -7.31 -3.48
CA LYS A 233 20.70 -6.58 -4.58
C LYS A 233 21.45 -5.36 -4.09
N THR A 234 20.92 -4.63 -3.11
CA THR A 234 21.59 -3.49 -2.49
C THR A 234 22.86 -3.94 -1.76
N LEU A 235 22.79 -5.00 -0.95
CA LEU A 235 23.95 -5.55 -0.22
C LEU A 235 25.03 -6.07 -1.18
N ALA A 236 24.64 -6.81 -2.23
CA ALA A 236 25.57 -7.28 -3.25
C ALA A 236 26.32 -6.13 -3.95
N ARG A 237 25.64 -5.01 -4.22
CA ARG A 237 26.27 -3.79 -4.78
C ARG A 237 27.24 -3.13 -3.80
N ALA A 238 27.03 -3.29 -2.50
CA ALA A 238 27.95 -2.84 -1.46
C ALA A 238 29.11 -3.82 -1.22
N GLY A 239 29.15 -4.95 -1.95
CA GLY A 239 30.19 -5.98 -1.79
C GLY A 239 29.92 -6.96 -0.65
N GLU A 240 28.72 -6.92 -0.05
CA GLU A 240 28.31 -7.84 0.99
C GLU A 240 27.66 -9.09 0.38
N ARG A 241 28.00 -10.27 0.92
CA ARG A 241 27.24 -11.49 0.61
C ARG A 241 26.08 -11.60 1.58
N GLU A 242 24.94 -12.01 1.05
CA GLU A 242 23.74 -12.22 1.82
C GLU A 242 23.10 -13.55 1.43
N ASP A 243 22.89 -14.41 2.42
CA ASP A 243 22.22 -15.71 2.26
C ASP A 243 20.97 -15.75 3.14
N PHE A 244 19.93 -15.07 2.67
CA PHE A 244 18.68 -14.93 3.41
C PHE A 244 17.83 -16.21 3.29
N PRO A 245 17.34 -16.79 4.40
CA PRO A 245 16.64 -18.08 4.39
C PRO A 245 15.41 -18.13 3.47
N GLU A 246 15.32 -19.13 2.58
CA GLU A 246 14.18 -19.29 1.67
C GLU A 246 12.83 -19.38 2.40
N ARG A 247 12.81 -19.97 3.61
CA ARG A 247 11.60 -20.07 4.43
C ARG A 247 11.05 -18.71 4.93
N LEU A 248 11.87 -17.66 4.90
CA LEU A 248 11.52 -16.32 5.38
C LEU A 248 11.19 -15.35 4.24
N ARG A 249 11.04 -15.85 3.01
CA ARG A 249 10.59 -15.05 1.87
C ARG A 249 9.46 -15.75 1.12
N SER A 250 8.50 -14.97 0.64
CA SER A 250 7.39 -15.52 -0.12
C SER A 250 6.80 -14.51 -1.11
N THR A 251 6.32 -15.03 -2.24
CA THR A 251 5.53 -14.23 -3.18
C THR A 251 4.09 -14.01 -2.71
N GLY A 252 3.68 -14.64 -1.59
CA GLY A 252 2.31 -14.65 -1.09
C GLY A 252 1.38 -15.61 -1.84
N ARG A 253 1.89 -16.35 -2.83
CA ARG A 253 1.16 -17.40 -3.56
C ARG A 253 1.19 -18.73 -2.80
N GLY A 254 0.06 -19.44 -2.78
CA GLY A 254 -0.03 -20.81 -2.24
C GLY A 254 0.00 -20.93 -0.71
N LEU A 255 0.10 -19.83 0.03
CA LEU A 255 -0.06 -19.81 1.49
C LEU A 255 -1.57 -19.86 1.79
N GLY A 256 -2.13 -21.07 1.81
CA GLY A 256 -3.46 -21.32 2.36
C GLY A 256 -3.42 -21.31 3.90
N LEU A 257 -4.60 -21.19 4.52
CA LEU A 257 -4.87 -21.38 5.95
C LEU A 257 -4.03 -22.54 6.51
N GLY A 258 -2.89 -22.29 7.15
CA GLY A 258 -2.06 -23.40 7.66
C GLY A 258 -0.59 -23.13 7.97
N LEU A 259 -0.02 -22.00 7.59
CA LEU A 259 1.21 -21.52 8.24
C LEU A 259 0.79 -20.47 9.24
N GLY A 260 0.88 -20.81 10.53
CA GLY A 260 0.67 -19.87 11.62
C GLY A 260 1.51 -18.62 11.37
N LEU A 261 0.84 -17.55 10.96
CA LEU A 261 1.31 -16.19 11.10
C LEU A 261 1.25 -15.80 12.57
#